data_AF-A0A6C0JX10-F1
#
_entry.id   AF-A0A6C0JX10-F1
#
_cell.length_a   1.000
_cell.length_b   1.000
_cell.length_c   1.000
_cell.angle_alpha   90.00
_cell.angle_beta   90.00
_cell.angle_gamma   90.00
#
_symmetry.space_group_name_H-M   'P 1'
#
loop_
_entity.id
_entity.type
_entity.pdbx_description
1 polymer ?
#
loop_
_entity_poly.entity_id
_entity_poly.type
_entity_poly.pdbx_seq_one_letter_code
_entity_poly.pdbx_strand_id
1 'polypeptide(L)'
;MCFNSKTSIITFCIGTIFSILLFYGGNKKYITENKVTGIFLIFISCIQFMDFLFWIDIKNKYGINKITTILGPILNVCQPILLYLIKYAFYIPSMTSFNVSVASLNILYGIYFIYNYVNFLNHDKLITKTENGHLKWPWIAYFNPRYYILLFAINIFYLFDFYYAMYLFVITYTFLWISYKYFYYNAGELWCFFGSFIPLIMFVLSFYI
;
A
#
# COMPACT_ATOMS: atom_id res chain seq x y z
N MET A 1 5.00 -15.44 4.00
CA MET A 1 3.80 -15.73 3.18
C MET A 1 3.17 -14.46 2.61
N CYS A 2 3.53 -13.95 1.43
CA CYS A 2 4.80 -13.97 0.67
C CYS A 2 5.72 -15.17 0.94
N PHE A 3 5.32 -16.38 0.52
CA PHE A 3 5.93 -17.62 1.03
C PHE A 3 7.26 -17.99 0.33
N ASN A 4 7.54 -17.38 -0.81
CA ASN A 4 8.74 -17.57 -1.63
C ASN A 4 8.68 -16.54 -2.79
N SER A 5 9.78 -16.43 -3.52
CA SER A 5 9.90 -15.56 -4.71
C SER A 5 8.82 -15.82 -5.77
N LYS A 6 8.46 -17.08 -6.05
CA LYS A 6 7.47 -17.44 -7.08
C LYS A 6 6.07 -16.94 -6.72
N THR A 7 5.64 -17.06 -5.46
CA THR A 7 4.36 -16.49 -5.00
C THR A 7 4.38 -14.97 -5.16
N SER A 8 5.42 -14.29 -4.64
CA SER A 8 5.51 -12.83 -4.64
C SER A 8 5.49 -12.23 -6.05
N ILE A 9 6.21 -12.81 -7.02
CA ILE A 9 6.19 -12.31 -8.41
C ILE A 9 4.85 -12.55 -9.12
N ILE A 10 4.17 -13.69 -8.87
CA ILE A 10 2.83 -13.95 -9.40
C ILE A 10 1.81 -12.94 -8.84
N THR A 11 1.86 -12.68 -7.54
CA THR A 11 0.97 -11.72 -6.86
C THR A 11 1.22 -10.29 -7.35
N PHE A 12 2.48 -9.89 -7.55
CA PHE A 12 2.84 -8.62 -8.20
C PHE A 12 2.25 -8.49 -9.61
N CYS A 13 2.38 -9.53 -10.45
CA CYS A 13 1.83 -9.53 -11.80
C CYS A 13 0.29 -9.42 -11.80
N ILE A 14 -0.41 -10.17 -10.95
CA ILE A 14 -1.88 -10.09 -10.81
C ILE A 14 -2.29 -8.66 -10.43
N GLY A 15 -1.70 -8.11 -9.36
CA GLY A 15 -2.05 -6.77 -8.88
C GLY A 15 -1.76 -5.68 -9.91
N THR A 16 -0.62 -5.76 -10.59
CA THR A 16 -0.25 -4.79 -11.64
C THR A 16 -1.18 -4.87 -12.84
N ILE A 17 -1.45 -6.08 -13.37
CA ILE A 17 -2.32 -6.28 -14.55
C ILE A 17 -3.74 -5.78 -14.26
N PHE A 18 -4.34 -6.19 -13.14
CA PHE A 18 -5.71 -5.74 -12.84
C PHE A 18 -5.80 -4.25 -12.47
N SER A 19 -4.72 -3.65 -11.95
CA SER A 19 -4.69 -2.19 -11.74
C SER A 19 -4.63 -1.41 -13.05
N ILE A 20 -3.92 -1.93 -14.06
CA ILE A 20 -3.91 -1.37 -15.42
C ILE A 20 -5.28 -1.54 -16.08
N LEU A 21 -5.93 -2.72 -15.93
CA LEU A 21 -7.29 -2.96 -16.42
C LEU A 21 -8.32 -2.04 -15.74
N LEU A 22 -8.19 -1.78 -14.44
CA LEU A 22 -9.00 -0.79 -13.72
C LEU A 22 -8.80 0.63 -14.30
N PHE A 23 -7.55 1.05 -14.50
CA PHE A 23 -7.20 2.39 -14.99
C PHE A 23 -7.78 2.70 -16.38
N TYR A 24 -7.74 1.74 -17.31
CA TYR A 24 -8.17 1.94 -18.70
C TYR A 24 -9.59 1.44 -19.01
N GLY A 25 -10.05 0.39 -18.31
CA GLY A 25 -11.27 -0.35 -18.67
C GLY A 25 -12.39 -0.31 -17.62
N GLY A 26 -12.17 0.24 -16.42
CA GLY A 26 -13.21 0.36 -15.41
C GLY A 26 -14.38 1.26 -15.84
N ASN A 27 -15.54 1.11 -15.18
CA ASN A 27 -16.79 1.79 -15.53
C ASN A 27 -16.65 3.31 -15.76
N LYS A 28 -17.24 3.79 -16.87
CA LYS A 28 -17.24 5.20 -17.31
C LYS A 28 -17.87 6.19 -16.33
N LYS A 29 -18.72 5.72 -15.41
CA LYS A 29 -19.25 6.52 -14.29
C LYS A 29 -18.15 7.00 -13.33
N TYR A 30 -17.07 6.21 -13.20
CA TYR A 30 -16.04 6.34 -12.16
C TYR A 30 -14.62 6.51 -12.76
N ILE A 31 -14.50 7.20 -13.91
CA ILE A 31 -13.24 7.29 -14.67
C ILE A 31 -12.06 7.76 -13.83
N THR A 32 -12.23 8.78 -13.00
CA THR A 32 -11.10 9.38 -12.28
C THR A 32 -10.80 8.62 -10.99
N GLU A 33 -11.83 8.09 -10.34
CA GLU A 33 -11.76 7.18 -9.19
C GLU A 33 -10.99 5.92 -9.59
N ASN A 34 -11.32 5.31 -10.74
CA ASN A 34 -10.64 4.16 -11.33
C ASN A 34 -9.18 4.46 -11.70
N LYS A 35 -8.88 5.66 -12.23
CA LYS A 35 -7.50 6.07 -12.55
C LYS A 35 -6.62 6.26 -11.32
N VAL A 36 -7.13 6.98 -10.31
CA VAL A 36 -6.42 7.19 -9.03
C VAL A 36 -6.22 5.85 -8.31
N THR A 37 -7.26 5.02 -8.24
CA THR A 37 -7.22 3.69 -7.61
C THR A 37 -6.30 2.74 -8.36
N GLY A 38 -6.30 2.74 -9.70
CA GLY A 38 -5.39 1.95 -10.52
C GLY A 38 -3.92 2.27 -10.24
N ILE A 39 -3.51 3.54 -10.32
CA ILE A 39 -2.12 3.94 -10.03
C ILE A 39 -1.74 3.60 -8.58
N PHE A 40 -2.65 3.85 -7.64
CA PHE A 40 -2.43 3.54 -6.23
C PHE A 40 -2.27 2.03 -5.96
N LEU A 41 -3.04 1.16 -6.64
CA LEU A 41 -2.95 -0.29 -6.46
C LEU A 41 -1.77 -0.93 -7.22
N ILE A 42 -1.24 -0.28 -8.28
CA ILE A 42 0.11 -0.58 -8.79
C ILE A 42 1.14 -0.29 -7.69
N PHE A 43 1.07 0.88 -7.06
CA PHE A 43 2.00 1.26 -5.99
C PHE A 43 1.95 0.29 -4.79
N ILE A 44 0.76 -0.10 -4.33
CA ILE A 44 0.63 -1.17 -3.32
C ILE A 44 1.29 -2.46 -3.84
N SER A 45 1.01 -2.87 -5.07
CA SER A 45 1.55 -4.13 -5.62
C SER A 45 3.07 -4.16 -5.71
N CYS A 46 3.75 -3.02 -5.86
CA CYS A 46 5.21 -2.95 -5.84
C CYS A 46 5.86 -3.56 -4.59
N ILE A 47 5.16 -3.63 -3.44
CA ILE A 47 5.70 -4.32 -2.25
C ILE A 47 5.87 -5.84 -2.48
N GLN A 48 5.03 -6.47 -3.32
CA GLN A 48 5.19 -7.88 -3.69
C GLN A 48 6.42 -8.08 -4.59
N PHE A 49 6.78 -7.09 -5.40
CA PHE A 49 8.06 -7.09 -6.09
C PHE A 49 9.24 -6.95 -5.11
N MET A 50 9.09 -6.16 -4.03
CA MET A 50 10.09 -6.11 -2.96
C MET A 50 10.25 -7.44 -2.23
N ASP A 51 9.15 -8.15 -1.93
CA ASP A 51 9.24 -9.49 -1.33
C ASP A 51 9.91 -10.51 -2.27
N PHE A 52 9.68 -10.42 -3.58
CA PHE A 52 10.47 -11.17 -4.56
C PHE A 52 11.97 -10.83 -4.47
N LEU A 53 12.33 -9.54 -4.39
CA LEU A 53 13.73 -9.08 -4.24
C LEU A 53 14.37 -9.53 -2.91
N PHE A 54 13.62 -9.57 -1.80
CA PHE A 54 14.08 -10.13 -0.54
C PHE A 54 14.36 -11.63 -0.64
N TRP A 55 13.48 -12.39 -1.31
CA TRP A 55 13.64 -13.84 -1.44
C TRP A 55 14.84 -14.25 -2.32
N ILE A 56 15.18 -13.51 -3.38
CA ILE A 56 16.33 -13.83 -4.25
C ILE A 56 17.69 -13.49 -3.63
N ASP A 57 17.76 -12.52 -2.70
CA ASP A 57 19.00 -12.10 -2.03
C ASP A 57 18.87 -12.11 -0.50
N ILE A 58 18.22 -13.13 0.07
CA ILE A 58 17.91 -13.18 1.52
C ILE A 58 19.16 -13.16 2.42
N LYS A 59 20.33 -13.55 1.88
CA LYS A 59 21.65 -13.46 2.56
C LYS A 59 22.40 -12.13 2.30
N ASN A 60 21.82 -11.21 1.54
CA ASN A 60 22.41 -9.93 1.12
C ASN A 60 23.81 -10.08 0.50
N LYS A 61 23.96 -11.04 -0.42
CA LYS A 61 25.19 -11.27 -1.20
C LYS A 61 25.37 -10.23 -2.30
N TYR A 62 24.27 -9.72 -2.87
CA TYR A 62 24.29 -8.75 -3.96
C TYR A 62 23.94 -7.32 -3.51
N GLY A 63 23.59 -7.13 -2.23
CA GLY A 63 23.16 -5.84 -1.68
C GLY A 63 21.70 -5.49 -2.00
N ILE A 64 20.99 -6.36 -2.73
CA ILE A 64 19.61 -6.14 -3.16
C ILE A 64 18.72 -6.05 -1.93
N ASN A 65 18.82 -7.02 -1.00
CA ASN A 65 18.03 -7.03 0.23
C ASN A 65 18.23 -5.73 1.05
N LYS A 66 19.45 -5.18 1.14
CA LYS A 66 19.69 -3.90 1.83
C LYS A 66 18.97 -2.73 1.16
N ILE A 67 19.07 -2.60 -0.16
CA ILE A 67 18.36 -1.56 -0.93
C ILE A 67 16.85 -1.73 -0.78
N THR A 68 16.35 -2.97 -0.91
CA THR A 68 14.94 -3.32 -0.75
C THR A 68 14.44 -3.04 0.68
N THR A 69 15.27 -3.21 1.70
CA THR A 69 14.96 -2.92 3.11
C THR A 69 14.88 -1.42 3.39
N ILE A 70 15.69 -0.62 2.68
CA ILE A 70 15.65 0.86 2.74
C ILE A 70 14.39 1.40 2.03
N LEU A 71 13.98 0.79 0.91
CA LEU A 71 12.82 1.23 0.12
C LEU A 71 11.47 0.69 0.65
N GLY A 72 11.47 -0.47 1.32
CA GLY A 72 10.27 -1.11 1.89
C GLY A 72 9.36 -0.19 2.74
N PRO A 73 9.89 0.63 3.68
CA PRO A 73 9.11 1.61 4.43
C PRO A 73 8.34 2.60 3.55
N ILE A 74 8.94 3.04 2.44
CA ILE A 74 8.33 4.00 1.52
C ILE A 74 7.16 3.34 0.78
N LEU A 75 7.36 2.12 0.28
CA LEU A 75 6.31 1.38 -0.45
C LEU A 75 5.19 0.86 0.45
N ASN A 76 5.46 0.66 1.74
CA ASN A 76 4.51 0.14 2.72
C ASN A 76 3.78 1.26 3.49
N VAL A 77 4.51 2.19 4.10
CA VAL A 77 3.97 3.13 5.12
C VAL A 77 3.50 4.46 4.52
N CYS A 78 4.04 4.89 3.37
CA CYS A 78 3.60 6.12 2.69
C CYS A 78 2.31 5.97 1.88
N GLN A 79 1.69 4.78 1.82
CA GLN A 79 0.47 4.53 1.04
C GLN A 79 -0.66 5.57 1.29
N PRO A 80 -0.95 6.04 2.53
CA PRO A 80 -1.97 7.06 2.74
C PRO A 80 -1.60 8.40 2.10
N ILE A 81 -0.35 8.86 2.26
CA ILE A 81 0.17 10.11 1.69
C ILE A 81 0.10 10.05 0.16
N LEU A 82 0.49 8.91 -0.42
CA LEU A 82 0.56 8.76 -1.86
C LEU A 82 -0.83 8.67 -2.50
N LEU A 83 -1.82 8.05 -1.85
CA LEU A 83 -3.20 8.12 -2.30
C LEU A 83 -3.69 9.59 -2.39
N TYR A 84 -3.38 10.40 -1.37
CA TYR A 84 -3.68 11.83 -1.36
C TYR A 84 -2.96 12.58 -2.50
N LEU A 85 -1.65 12.39 -2.66
CA LEU A 85 -0.88 13.03 -3.73
C LEU A 85 -1.35 12.62 -5.14
N ILE A 86 -1.73 11.35 -5.36
CA ILE A 86 -2.24 10.88 -6.66
C ILE A 86 -3.57 11.56 -7.00
N LYS A 87 -4.53 11.67 -6.07
CA LYS A 87 -5.79 12.41 -6.34
C LYS A 87 -5.50 13.87 -6.68
N TYR A 88 -4.59 14.53 -5.96
CA TYR A 88 -4.18 15.92 -6.23
C TYR A 88 -3.41 16.10 -7.55
N ALA A 89 -2.79 15.06 -8.10
CA ALA A 89 -2.20 15.09 -9.44
C ALA A 89 -3.26 14.91 -10.56
N PHE A 90 -4.38 14.23 -10.28
CA PHE A 90 -5.46 14.00 -11.23
C PHE A 90 -6.58 15.05 -11.19
N TYR A 91 -6.73 15.76 -10.08
CA TYR A 91 -7.64 16.89 -9.91
C TYR A 91 -6.82 18.14 -9.65
N ILE A 92 -6.78 19.06 -10.61
CA ILE A 92 -6.36 20.44 -10.34
C ILE A 92 -7.37 21.01 -9.32
N PRO A 93 -7.01 21.26 -8.06
CA PRO A 93 -7.96 21.72 -7.07
C PRO A 93 -8.28 23.18 -7.35
N SER A 94 -9.56 23.55 -7.39
CA SER A 94 -9.90 24.94 -7.14
C SER A 94 -9.54 25.25 -5.68
N MET A 95 -9.07 26.46 -5.38
CA MET A 95 -8.76 26.83 -3.98
C MET A 95 -9.97 26.68 -3.04
N THR A 96 -11.19 26.71 -3.61
CA THR A 96 -12.47 26.46 -2.93
C THR A 96 -12.72 25.00 -2.54
N SER A 97 -12.01 24.02 -3.11
CA SER A 97 -12.16 22.58 -2.80
C SER A 97 -11.06 22.04 -1.89
N PHE A 98 -10.14 22.90 -1.40
CA PHE A 98 -8.99 22.47 -0.59
C PHE A 98 -9.37 22.31 0.89
N ASN A 99 -9.56 21.08 1.37
CA ASN A 99 -9.78 20.82 2.78
C ASN A 99 -8.47 20.90 3.59
N VAL A 100 -8.25 22.07 4.21
CA VAL A 100 -7.07 22.34 5.05
C VAL A 100 -6.87 21.29 6.14
N SER A 101 -7.94 20.80 6.77
CA SER A 101 -7.84 19.81 7.86
C SER A 101 -7.26 18.48 7.37
N VAL A 102 -7.71 17.96 6.22
CA VAL A 102 -7.16 16.72 5.65
C VAL A 102 -5.74 16.93 5.12
N ALA A 103 -5.44 18.11 4.57
CA ALA A 103 -4.06 18.47 4.19
C ALA A 103 -3.12 18.47 5.41
N SER A 104 -3.51 19.12 6.51
CA SER A 104 -2.75 19.15 7.76
C SER A 104 -2.54 17.74 8.34
N LEU A 105 -3.53 16.85 8.30
CA LEU A 105 -3.36 15.46 8.74
C LEU A 105 -2.34 14.70 7.89
N ASN A 106 -2.36 14.88 6.57
CA ASN A 106 -1.37 14.26 5.67
C ASN A 106 0.04 14.85 5.88
N ILE A 107 0.17 16.15 6.14
CA ILE A 107 1.45 16.81 6.46
C ILE A 107 2.00 16.30 7.80
N LEU A 108 1.18 16.25 8.85
CA LEU A 108 1.58 15.72 10.17
C LEU A 108 2.01 14.26 10.10
N TYR A 109 1.29 13.43 9.32
CA TYR A 109 1.69 12.04 9.09
C TYR A 109 2.96 11.93 8.22
N GLY A 110 3.20 12.86 7.29
CA GLY A 110 4.45 12.97 6.54
C GLY A 110 5.66 13.29 7.45
N ILE A 111 5.51 14.23 8.38
CA ILE A 111 6.53 14.55 9.40
C ILE A 111 6.78 13.33 10.30
N TYR A 112 5.70 12.68 10.76
CA TYR A 112 5.77 11.44 11.53
C TYR A 112 6.48 10.32 10.77
N PHE A 113 6.22 10.16 9.46
CA PHE A 113 6.90 9.17 8.63
C PHE A 113 8.39 9.48 8.53
N ILE A 114 8.77 10.71 8.16
CA ILE A 114 10.17 11.11 7.99
C ILE A 114 10.97 10.90 9.28
N TYR A 115 10.43 11.30 10.43
CA TYR A 115 11.06 11.11 11.74
C TYR A 115 11.37 9.62 12.03
N ASN A 116 10.37 8.74 11.88
CA ASN A 116 10.56 7.32 12.17
C ASN A 116 11.37 6.59 11.10
N TYR A 117 11.32 7.04 9.85
CA TYR A 117 12.17 6.54 8.75
C TYR A 117 13.65 6.88 9.00
N VAL A 118 13.97 8.11 9.41
CA VAL A 118 15.35 8.50 9.80
C VAL A 118 15.81 7.72 11.03
N ASN A 119 14.95 7.53 12.04
CA ASN A 119 15.28 6.67 13.19
C ASN A 119 15.59 5.23 12.77
N PHE A 120 14.78 4.63 11.88
CA PHE A 120 15.00 3.31 11.32
C PHE A 120 16.34 3.21 10.57
N LEU A 121 16.65 4.18 9.70
CA LEU A 121 17.91 4.21 8.94
C LEU A 121 19.16 4.28 9.84
N ASN A 122 19.06 4.92 11.01
CA ASN A 122 20.19 5.13 11.91
C ASN A 122 20.41 4.00 12.94
N HIS A 123 19.39 3.21 13.28
CA HIS A 123 19.45 2.23 14.38
C HIS A 123 19.35 0.76 13.95
N ASP A 124 18.84 0.47 12.76
CA ASP A 124 18.64 -0.91 12.30
C ASP A 124 19.82 -1.44 11.46
N LYS A 125 19.88 -2.76 11.26
CA LYS A 125 20.90 -3.42 10.42
C LYS A 125 20.58 -3.38 8.93
N LEU A 126 19.45 -2.76 8.56
CA LEU A 126 18.98 -2.50 7.19
C LEU A 126 18.98 -3.74 6.28
N ILE A 127 18.75 -4.93 6.84
CA ILE A 127 18.66 -6.20 6.12
C ILE A 127 17.46 -6.96 6.67
N THR A 128 16.49 -7.23 5.80
CA THR A 128 15.32 -8.06 6.08
C THR A 128 15.74 -9.52 6.21
N LYS A 129 15.20 -10.22 7.20
CA LYS A 129 15.53 -11.62 7.52
C LYS A 129 14.28 -12.49 7.51
N THR A 130 14.47 -13.81 7.54
CA THR A 130 13.37 -14.73 7.83
C THR A 130 13.23 -15.00 9.33
N GLU A 131 11.99 -15.04 9.81
CA GLU A 131 11.62 -15.54 11.15
C GLU A 131 10.37 -16.42 10.99
N ASN A 132 10.34 -17.59 11.64
CA ASN A 132 9.25 -18.57 11.53
C ASN A 132 8.86 -18.99 10.08
N GLY A 133 9.76 -18.81 9.10
CA GLY A 133 9.51 -19.07 7.68
C GLY A 133 8.89 -17.90 6.88
N HIS A 134 8.72 -16.73 7.50
CA HIS A 134 8.17 -15.50 6.91
C HIS A 134 9.21 -14.37 6.86
N LEU A 135 8.98 -13.34 6.04
CA LEU A 135 9.86 -12.17 5.99
C LEU A 135 9.59 -11.23 7.18
N LYS A 136 10.59 -11.06 8.05
CA LYS A 136 10.58 -10.12 9.17
C LYS A 136 11.10 -8.77 8.70
N TRP A 137 10.19 -7.89 8.31
CA TRP A 137 10.48 -6.50 7.94
C TRP A 137 10.88 -5.67 9.18
N PRO A 138 12.13 -5.18 9.28
CA PRO A 138 12.62 -4.52 10.49
C PRO A 138 11.91 -3.19 10.80
N TRP A 139 11.53 -2.44 9.76
CA TRP A 139 10.94 -1.10 9.91
C TRP A 139 9.59 -1.09 10.66
N ILE A 140 8.87 -2.21 10.71
CA ILE A 140 7.57 -2.30 11.40
C ILE A 140 7.68 -1.97 12.90
N ALA A 141 8.85 -2.16 13.52
CA ALA A 141 9.10 -1.76 14.91
C ALA A 141 9.05 -0.23 15.16
N TYR A 142 9.20 0.58 14.11
CA TYR A 142 9.29 2.05 14.19
C TYR A 142 7.97 2.76 13.84
N PHE A 143 6.97 2.04 13.32
CA PHE A 143 5.71 2.63 12.83
C PHE A 143 4.49 2.10 13.58
N ASN A 144 3.61 3.01 14.02
CA ASN A 144 2.35 2.68 14.67
C ASN A 144 1.26 2.47 13.61
N PRO A 145 0.75 1.24 13.41
CA PRO A 145 -0.22 0.95 12.36
C PRO A 145 -1.56 1.66 12.57
N ARG A 146 -1.88 2.14 13.79
CA ARG A 146 -3.13 2.88 14.04
C ARG A 146 -3.19 4.20 13.27
N TYR A 147 -2.07 4.91 13.16
CA TYR A 147 -2.01 6.18 12.43
C TYR A 147 -2.12 5.96 10.92
N TYR A 148 -1.43 4.93 10.42
CA TYR A 148 -1.55 4.47 9.03
C TYR A 148 -3.01 4.15 8.68
N ILE A 149 -3.67 3.30 9.48
CA ILE A 149 -5.06 2.86 9.25
C ILE A 149 -5.99 4.09 9.27
N LEU A 150 -5.96 4.89 10.34
CA LEU A 150 -6.87 6.03 10.49
C LEU A 150 -6.75 7.04 9.32
N LEU A 151 -5.53 7.40 8.93
CA LEU A 151 -5.33 8.31 7.79
C LEU A 151 -5.76 7.68 6.47
N PHE A 152 -5.56 6.37 6.29
CA PHE A 152 -5.98 5.67 5.08
C PHE A 152 -7.52 5.64 4.94
N ALA A 153 -8.26 5.45 6.03
CA ALA A 153 -9.72 5.59 6.04
C ALA A 153 -10.16 7.02 5.65
N ILE A 154 -9.57 8.03 6.28
CA ILE A 154 -9.88 9.45 6.02
C ILE A 154 -9.61 9.79 4.55
N ASN A 155 -8.47 9.36 4.00
CA ASN A 155 -8.14 9.61 2.61
C ASN A 155 -9.06 8.85 1.64
N ILE A 156 -9.49 7.61 1.93
CA ILE A 156 -10.47 6.92 1.09
C ILE A 156 -11.81 7.69 1.04
N PHE A 157 -12.36 8.13 2.18
CA PHE A 157 -13.64 8.84 2.21
C PHE A 157 -13.58 10.31 1.76
N TYR A 158 -12.40 10.95 1.83
CA TYR A 158 -12.21 12.33 1.32
C TYR A 158 -11.95 12.39 -0.18
N LEU A 159 -11.34 11.35 -0.78
CA LEU A 159 -10.80 11.40 -2.14
C LEU A 159 -11.64 10.65 -3.20
N PHE A 160 -12.74 9.99 -2.82
CA PHE A 160 -13.58 9.24 -3.76
C PHE A 160 -15.08 9.54 -3.55
N ASP A 161 -15.91 9.26 -4.56
CA ASP A 161 -17.38 9.21 -4.40
C ASP A 161 -17.77 8.29 -3.25
N PHE A 162 -18.84 8.61 -2.51
CA PHE A 162 -19.22 7.90 -1.30
C PHE A 162 -19.44 6.39 -1.53
N TYR A 163 -20.10 5.99 -2.62
CA TYR A 163 -20.32 4.57 -2.92
C TYR A 163 -19.00 3.88 -3.28
N TYR A 164 -18.19 4.50 -4.15
CA TYR A 164 -16.87 3.98 -4.50
C TYR A 164 -15.94 3.84 -3.28
N ALA A 165 -15.94 4.85 -2.40
CA ALA A 165 -15.21 4.88 -1.14
C ALA A 165 -15.67 3.74 -0.21
N MET A 166 -16.98 3.52 -0.07
CA MET A 166 -17.54 2.43 0.73
C MET A 166 -17.08 1.05 0.24
N TYR A 167 -17.13 0.78 -1.07
CA TYR A 167 -16.65 -0.50 -1.61
C TYR A 167 -15.14 -0.68 -1.40
N LEU A 168 -14.32 0.32 -1.76
CA LEU A 168 -12.88 0.27 -1.59
C LEU A 168 -12.48 0.11 -0.11
N PHE A 169 -13.17 0.82 0.80
CA PHE A 169 -12.99 0.70 2.24
C PHE A 169 -13.34 -0.70 2.74
N VAL A 170 -14.53 -1.22 2.43
CA VAL A 170 -14.97 -2.55 2.90
C VAL A 170 -13.98 -3.64 2.49
N ILE A 171 -13.56 -3.67 1.22
CA ILE A 171 -12.60 -4.69 0.72
C ILE A 171 -11.24 -4.55 1.45
N THR A 172 -10.70 -3.33 1.47
CA THR A 172 -9.43 -2.99 2.13
C THR A 172 -9.43 -3.41 3.60
N TYR A 173 -10.48 -3.07 4.33
CA TYR A 173 -10.57 -3.27 5.78
C TYR A 173 -10.93 -4.72 6.14
N THR A 174 -11.69 -5.42 5.32
CA THR A 174 -11.86 -6.87 5.44
C THR A 174 -10.53 -7.60 5.28
N PHE A 175 -9.72 -7.25 4.28
CA PHE A 175 -8.39 -7.85 4.09
C PHE A 175 -7.40 -7.50 5.22
N LEU A 176 -7.36 -6.24 5.68
CA LEU A 176 -6.59 -5.86 6.88
C LEU A 176 -7.02 -6.67 8.12
N TRP A 177 -8.33 -6.84 8.33
CA TRP A 177 -8.87 -7.59 9.47
C TRP A 177 -8.55 -9.09 9.40
N ILE A 178 -8.65 -9.72 8.22
CA ILE A 178 -8.25 -11.12 8.03
C ILE A 178 -6.76 -11.29 8.33
N SER A 179 -5.89 -10.42 7.80
CA SER A 179 -4.45 -10.48 8.06
C SER A 179 -4.09 -10.30 9.53
N TYR A 180 -4.71 -9.34 10.22
CA TYR A 180 -4.51 -9.13 11.65
C TYR A 180 -5.01 -10.32 12.50
N LYS A 181 -6.21 -10.83 12.20
CA LYS A 181 -6.87 -11.88 12.99
C LYS A 181 -6.19 -13.24 12.89
N TYR A 182 -5.79 -13.65 11.68
CA TYR A 182 -5.27 -14.99 11.44
C TYR A 182 -3.73 -15.07 11.40
N PHE A 183 -3.04 -13.94 11.18
CA PHE A 183 -1.60 -13.91 10.97
C PHE A 183 -0.92 -12.77 11.75
N TYR A 184 -1.30 -12.55 13.00
CA TYR A 184 -0.83 -11.45 13.87
C TYR A 184 0.66 -11.09 13.73
N TYR A 185 1.57 -12.07 13.79
CA TYR A 185 3.02 -11.85 13.67
C TYR A 185 3.50 -11.36 12.30
N ASN A 186 2.74 -11.63 11.23
CA ASN A 186 3.07 -11.37 9.83
C ASN A 186 1.96 -10.56 9.13
N ALA A 187 1.15 -9.81 9.88
CA ALA A 187 -0.08 -9.19 9.37
C ALA A 187 0.16 -8.19 8.22
N GLY A 188 1.31 -7.49 8.23
CA GLY A 188 1.72 -6.61 7.13
C GLY A 188 2.03 -7.37 5.84
N GLU A 189 2.75 -8.50 5.95
CA GLU A 189 3.12 -9.36 4.82
C GLU A 189 1.86 -9.91 4.10
N LEU A 190 0.88 -10.38 4.87
CA LEU A 190 -0.36 -10.89 4.30
C LEU A 190 -1.34 -9.79 3.86
N TRP A 191 -1.37 -8.63 4.53
CA TRP A 191 -2.06 -7.45 4.01
C TRP A 191 -1.56 -7.11 2.60
N CYS A 192 -0.25 -7.10 2.40
CA CYS A 192 0.36 -6.84 1.11
C CYS A 192 0.04 -7.92 0.06
N PHE A 193 -0.07 -9.20 0.45
CA PHE A 193 -0.52 -10.26 -0.45
C PHE A 193 -1.98 -10.07 -0.89
N PHE A 194 -2.91 -9.81 0.05
CA PHE A 194 -4.32 -9.57 -0.29
C PHE A 194 -4.53 -8.22 -1.02
N GLY A 195 -3.70 -7.22 -0.74
CA GLY A 195 -3.75 -5.90 -1.38
C GLY A 195 -3.67 -5.96 -2.90
N SER A 196 -2.85 -6.85 -3.45
CA SER A 196 -2.76 -7.09 -4.90
C SER A 196 -3.97 -7.81 -5.52
N PHE A 197 -4.94 -8.29 -4.73
CA PHE A 197 -6.23 -8.79 -5.23
C PHE A 197 -7.35 -7.73 -5.17
N ILE A 198 -7.16 -6.63 -4.44
CA ILE A 198 -8.07 -5.47 -4.46
C ILE A 198 -8.34 -4.94 -5.88
N PRO A 199 -7.33 -4.74 -6.78
CA PRO A 199 -7.62 -4.19 -8.10
C PRO A 199 -8.45 -5.13 -8.98
N LEU A 200 -8.33 -6.45 -8.82
CA LEU A 200 -9.20 -7.44 -9.47
C LEU A 200 -10.65 -7.27 -9.01
N ILE A 201 -10.87 -7.18 -7.70
CA ILE A 201 -12.21 -7.03 -7.12
C ILE A 201 -12.82 -5.67 -7.51
N MET A 202 -12.05 -4.58 -7.42
CA MET A 202 -12.49 -3.24 -7.82
C MET A 202 -12.78 -3.13 -9.31
N PHE A 203 -12.00 -3.78 -10.18
CA PHE A 203 -12.27 -3.84 -11.62
C PHE A 203 -13.63 -4.50 -11.89
N VAL A 204 -13.86 -5.69 -11.34
CA VAL A 204 -15.14 -6.41 -11.48
C VAL A 204 -16.30 -5.62 -10.90
N LEU A 205 -16.17 -5.13 -9.66
CA LEU A 205 -17.23 -4.36 -9.00
C LEU A 205 -17.56 -3.05 -9.71
N SER A 206 -16.59 -2.40 -10.37
CA SER A 206 -16.82 -1.11 -11.03
C SER A 206 -18.01 -1.17 -12.02
N PHE A 207 -18.24 -2.30 -12.67
CA PHE A 207 -19.34 -2.50 -13.64
C PHE A 207 -20.72 -2.72 -13.01
N TYR A 208 -20.80 -2.95 -11.69
CA TYR A 208 -22.06 -3.18 -10.96
C TYR A 208 -22.49 -1.99 -10.09
N ILE A 209 -21.76 -0.87 -10.15
CA ILE A 209 -21.94 0.32 -9.28
C ILE A 209 -22.13 1.62 -10.07
#